data_AF-Q2NWG4-F1
#
_entry.id   AF-Q2NWG4-F1
#
_cell.length_a   1.000
_cell.length_b   1.000
_cell.length_c   1.000
_cell.angle_alpha   90.00
_cell.angle_beta   90.00
_cell.angle_gamma   90.00
#
_symmetry.space_group_name_H-M   'P 1'
#
loop_
_entity.id
_entity.type
_entity.pdbx_description
1 polymer ?
#
loop_
_entity_poly.entity_id
_entity_poly.type
_entity_poly.pdbx_seq_one_letter_code
_entity_poly.pdbx_strand_id
1 'polypeptide(L)'
;MFIEAGEVHDARVEVVYLPGGMELGTHTIELLPAAADDALLTALPRCFDANLVHSHSVLTLPPGATVLGRSAHDPHQILRYRPNVISTQFHPEFNAPVMHSYLARMMTQEPERSDHYQQLEEQIAATPRSQGLLARFVHHCLNGAVMILTVAFFYINVAYSKGE
;
A
#
# COMPACT_ATOMS: atom_id res chain seq x y z
N MET A 1 -14.49 1.11 -5.56
CA MET A 1 -14.48 2.40 -6.29
C MET A 1 -13.03 2.74 -6.54
N PHE A 2 -12.59 2.50 -7.77
CA PHE A 2 -11.20 2.68 -8.20
C PHE A 2 -10.92 4.18 -8.29
N ILE A 3 -9.82 4.64 -7.71
CA ILE A 3 -9.21 5.89 -8.18
C ILE A 3 -8.32 5.44 -9.35
N GLU A 4 -8.92 5.36 -10.55
CA GLU A 4 -8.13 5.53 -11.76
C GLU A 4 -7.49 6.92 -11.70
N ALA A 5 -6.52 7.21 -12.55
CA ALA A 5 -6.17 8.60 -12.85
C ALA A 5 -7.44 9.28 -13.44
N GLY A 6 -8.34 9.74 -12.58
CA GLY A 6 -9.75 9.92 -12.88
C GLY A 6 -10.53 10.35 -11.65
N GLU A 7 -10.64 11.67 -11.49
CA GLU A 7 -11.55 12.48 -10.68
C GLU A 7 -12.22 11.82 -9.45
N VAL A 8 -11.59 12.01 -8.29
CA VAL A 8 -12.34 12.18 -7.04
C VAL A 8 -12.77 13.65 -7.01
N HIS A 9 -14.03 13.93 -7.40
CA HIS A 9 -14.71 15.23 -7.37
C HIS A 9 -13.80 16.42 -6.98
N ASP A 10 -13.23 17.06 -8.01
CA ASP A 10 -12.47 18.32 -7.98
C ASP A 10 -11.02 18.30 -7.44
N ALA A 11 -10.39 17.13 -7.30
CA ALA A 11 -8.94 17.05 -7.09
C ALA A 11 -8.29 15.95 -7.94
N ARG A 12 -7.49 16.34 -8.94
CA ARG A 12 -6.60 15.42 -9.65
C ARG A 12 -5.48 15.02 -8.70
N VAL A 13 -5.35 13.73 -8.41
CA VAL A 13 -4.17 13.19 -7.71
C VAL A 13 -3.08 12.96 -8.76
N GLU A 14 -1.99 13.69 -8.65
CA GLU A 14 -0.81 13.47 -9.50
C GLU A 14 0.06 12.39 -8.88
N VAL A 15 0.57 11.48 -9.70
CA VAL A 15 1.45 10.39 -9.27
C VAL A 15 2.70 10.34 -10.13
N VAL A 16 3.79 9.89 -9.52
CA VAL A 16 5.09 9.71 -10.17
C VAL A 16 5.65 8.34 -9.86
N TYR A 17 6.54 7.84 -10.72
CA TYR A 17 7.35 6.68 -10.38
C TYR A 17 8.24 7.00 -9.18
N LEU A 18 8.36 6.04 -8.27
CA LEU A 18 9.26 6.13 -7.13
C LEU A 18 10.71 6.20 -7.63
N PRO A 19 11.45 7.28 -7.30
CA PRO A 19 12.87 7.35 -7.60
C PRO A 19 13.62 6.22 -6.88
N GLY A 20 14.34 5.37 -7.60
CA GLY A 20 15.02 4.20 -7.02
C GLY A 20 14.28 2.88 -7.15
N GLY A 21 13.08 2.87 -7.75
CA GLY A 21 12.37 1.64 -8.11
C GLY A 21 11.15 1.35 -7.24
N MET A 22 10.62 0.13 -7.38
CA MET A 22 9.41 -0.34 -6.70
C MET A 22 9.71 -0.74 -5.25
N GLU A 23 8.79 -0.44 -4.33
CA GLU A 23 8.73 -1.11 -3.04
C GLU A 23 8.07 -2.48 -3.22
N LEU A 24 8.87 -3.53 -3.06
CA LEU A 24 8.48 -4.93 -3.24
C LEU A 24 8.88 -5.74 -2.00
N GLY A 25 7.94 -6.51 -1.43
CA GLY A 25 8.18 -7.37 -0.27
C GLY A 25 7.73 -6.75 1.06
N THR A 26 8.33 -7.17 2.16
CA THR A 26 7.98 -6.69 3.50
C THR A 26 8.78 -5.44 3.88
N HIS A 27 8.11 -4.33 4.16
CA HIS A 27 8.74 -3.07 4.56
C HIS A 27 8.13 -2.49 5.83
N THR A 28 8.92 -1.74 6.59
CA THR A 28 8.46 -1.04 7.78
C THR A 28 7.73 0.25 7.42
N ILE A 29 6.53 0.41 7.98
CA ILE A 29 5.71 1.61 7.93
C ILE A 29 5.85 2.34 9.26
N GLU A 30 6.18 3.63 9.21
CA GLU A 30 6.21 4.55 10.34
C GLU A 30 4.97 5.44 10.33
N LEU A 31 4.20 5.42 11.43
CA LEU A 31 3.12 6.36 11.68
C LEU A 31 3.66 7.74 12.05
N LEU A 32 3.12 8.77 11.40
CA LEU A 32 3.45 10.16 11.65
C LEU A 32 2.62 10.72 12.82
N PRO A 33 3.05 11.85 13.44
CA PRO A 33 2.29 12.47 14.54
C PRO A 33 0.81 12.75 14.21
N ALA A 34 0.50 13.05 12.95
CA ALA A 34 -0.87 13.27 12.48
C ALA A 34 -1.78 12.04 12.60
N ALA A 35 -1.23 10.83 12.75
CA ALA A 35 -1.99 9.59 12.94
C ALA A 35 -2.43 9.33 14.38
N ALA A 36 -1.98 10.14 15.35
CA ALA A 36 -2.15 9.88 16.78
C ALA A 36 -3.63 9.70 17.19
N ASP A 37 -4.52 10.50 16.60
CA ASP A 37 -5.96 10.47 16.90
C ASP A 37 -6.78 9.76 15.82
N ASP A 38 -6.12 9.11 14.86
CA ASP A 38 -6.82 8.46 13.76
C ASP A 38 -7.53 7.18 14.24
N ALA A 39 -8.85 7.14 14.08
CA ALA A 39 -9.69 6.03 14.53
C ALA A 39 -9.26 4.66 13.99
N LEU A 40 -8.58 4.60 12.83
CA LEU A 40 -8.04 3.37 12.27
C LEU A 40 -6.55 3.13 12.60
N LEU A 41 -5.81 4.06 13.17
CA LEU A 41 -4.37 3.86 13.38
C LEU A 41 -3.96 3.87 14.85
N THR A 42 -4.81 4.39 15.75
CA THR A 42 -4.55 4.46 17.20
C THR A 42 -4.22 3.12 17.87
N ALA A 43 -4.68 2.00 17.30
CA ALA A 43 -4.40 0.66 17.83
C ALA A 43 -3.12 0.03 17.28
N LEU A 44 -2.45 0.67 16.32
CA LEU A 44 -1.22 0.19 15.72
C LEU A 44 0.00 0.76 16.47
N PRO A 45 1.10 -0.01 16.58
CA PRO A 45 2.36 0.54 17.07
C PRO A 45 2.88 1.61 16.11
N ARG A 46 3.73 2.52 16.61
CA ARG A 46 4.32 3.61 15.82
C ARG A 46 5.05 3.11 14.57
N CYS A 47 5.70 1.95 14.64
CA CYS A 47 6.29 1.28 13.50
C CYS A 47 5.74 -0.14 13.39
N PHE A 48 5.39 -0.58 12.19
CA PHE A 48 4.94 -1.94 11.91
C PHE A 48 5.30 -2.35 10.50
N ASP A 49 5.40 -3.66 10.27
CA ASP A 49 5.71 -4.19 8.94
C ASP A 49 4.43 -4.44 8.12
N ALA A 50 4.52 -4.18 6.82
CA ALA A 50 3.49 -4.40 5.82
C ALA A 50 4.07 -4.95 4.52
N ASN A 51 3.24 -5.59 3.68
CA ASN A 51 3.67 -6.08 2.37
C ASN A 51 3.36 -5.03 1.30
N LEU A 52 4.35 -4.67 0.50
CA LEU A 52 4.29 -3.62 -0.51
C LEU A 52 4.56 -4.22 -1.90
N VAL A 53 3.79 -3.73 -2.87
CA VAL A 53 3.96 -4.00 -4.30
C VAL A 53 3.52 -2.75 -5.07
N HIS A 54 4.35 -1.71 -5.12
CA HIS A 54 4.03 -0.51 -5.90
C HIS A 54 5.25 0.25 -6.44
N SER A 55 5.10 0.77 -7.67
CA SER A 55 6.14 1.54 -8.37
C SER A 55 5.90 3.05 -8.36
N HIS A 56 4.78 3.50 -7.80
CA HIS A 56 4.35 4.89 -7.85
C HIS A 56 4.10 5.45 -6.44
N SER A 57 4.31 6.75 -6.30
CA SER A 57 3.92 7.55 -5.13
C SER A 57 3.09 8.76 -5.59
N VAL A 58 2.32 9.31 -4.65
CA VAL A 58 1.61 10.58 -4.83
C VAL A 58 2.63 11.72 -4.95
N LEU A 59 2.56 12.47 -6.04
CA LEU A 59 3.38 13.67 -6.26
C LEU A 59 2.82 14.87 -5.51
N THR A 60 1.52 15.10 -5.70
CA THR A 60 0.81 16.25 -5.14
C THR A 60 -0.35 15.75 -4.31
N LEU A 61 -0.34 16.06 -3.00
CA LEU A 61 -1.44 15.69 -2.12
C LEU A 61 -2.72 16.41 -2.55
N PRO A 62 -3.87 15.71 -2.59
CA PRO A 62 -5.15 16.38 -2.79
C PRO A 62 -5.42 17.42 -1.69
N PRO A 63 -6.11 18.52 -2.00
CA PRO A 63 -6.46 19.53 -1.00
C PRO A 63 -7.14 18.91 0.22
N GLY A 64 -6.62 19.19 1.42
CA GLY A 64 -7.13 18.67 2.69
C GLY A 64 -6.69 17.23 3.03
N ALA A 65 -5.93 16.56 2.16
CA ALA A 65 -5.35 15.26 2.49
C ALA A 65 -4.23 15.40 3.51
N THR A 66 -4.18 14.47 4.47
CA THR A 66 -3.15 14.41 5.51
C THR A 66 -2.37 13.11 5.36
N VAL A 67 -1.04 13.20 5.44
CA VAL A 67 -0.15 12.04 5.47
C VAL A 67 -0.10 11.48 6.88
N LEU A 68 -0.44 10.20 7.02
CA LEU A 68 -0.52 9.51 8.31
C LEU A 68 0.60 8.49 8.51
N GLY A 69 1.24 8.04 7.43
CA GLY A 69 2.33 7.08 7.50
C GLY A 69 3.22 7.12 6.28
N ARG A 70 4.46 6.69 6.47
CA ARG A 70 5.52 6.63 5.44
C ARG A 70 6.33 5.33 5.57
N SER A 71 7.07 4.98 4.52
CA SER A 71 8.19 4.03 4.61
C SER A 71 9.51 4.82 4.54
N ALA A 72 10.64 4.11 4.49
CA ALA A 72 11.93 4.75 4.22
C ALA A 72 12.02 5.33 2.79
N HIS A 73 11.23 4.79 1.85
CA HIS A 73 11.31 5.12 0.43
C HIS A 73 10.16 6.00 -0.04
N ASP A 74 8.93 5.73 0.38
CA ASP A 74 7.74 6.50 0.02
C ASP A 74 7.20 7.31 1.22
N PRO A 75 7.16 8.65 1.13
CA PRO A 75 6.59 9.49 2.18
C PRO A 75 5.06 9.36 2.31
N HIS A 76 4.36 8.73 1.38
CA HIS A 76 2.89 8.77 1.25
C HIS A 76 2.22 7.40 1.41
N GLN A 77 2.72 6.56 2.32
CA GLN A 77 2.21 5.19 2.55
C GLN A 77 0.77 5.14 3.08
N ILE A 78 0.33 6.14 3.85
CA ILE A 78 -1.05 6.23 4.35
C ILE A 78 -1.55 7.66 4.18
N LEU A 79 -2.65 7.84 3.46
CA LEU A 79 -3.28 9.15 3.25
C LEU A 79 -4.72 9.17 3.75
N ARG A 80 -5.06 10.25 4.47
CA ARG A 80 -6.41 10.54 4.96
C ARG A 80 -6.97 11.72 4.21
N TYR A 81 -7.98 11.50 3.37
CA TYR A 81 -8.57 12.55 2.53
C TYR A 81 -9.76 13.23 3.22
N ARG A 82 -10.52 12.46 3.99
CA ARG A 82 -11.70 12.88 4.77
C ARG A 82 -11.80 12.00 6.02
N PRO A 83 -12.59 12.36 7.04
CA PRO A 83 -12.74 11.56 8.27
C PRO A 83 -13.03 10.08 8.00
N ASN A 84 -13.68 9.79 6.87
CA ASN A 84 -14.14 8.48 6.49
C ASN A 84 -13.50 7.92 5.19
N VAL A 85 -12.47 8.57 4.65
CA VAL A 85 -11.78 8.13 3.42
C VAL A 85 -10.28 8.08 3.67
N ILE A 86 -9.70 6.88 3.61
CA ILE A 86 -8.29 6.59 3.84
C ILE A 86 -7.74 5.70 2.72
N SER A 87 -6.45 5.82 2.40
CA SER A 87 -5.76 4.89 1.51
C SER A 87 -4.46 4.38 2.14
N THR A 88 -4.00 3.24 1.64
CA THR A 88 -2.68 2.68 1.91
C THR A 88 -1.98 2.35 0.58
N GLN A 89 -0.66 2.53 0.51
CA GLN A 89 0.15 2.00 -0.60
C GLN A 89 0.48 0.52 -0.39
N PHE A 90 0.67 0.09 0.86
CA PHE A 90 0.82 -1.31 1.21
C PHE A 90 -0.50 -2.08 1.13
N HIS A 91 -0.38 -3.42 1.06
CA HIS A 91 -1.47 -4.38 0.95
C HIS A 91 -1.78 -5.02 2.31
N PRO A 92 -2.70 -4.48 3.12
CA PRO A 92 -3.11 -5.11 4.38
C PRO A 92 -3.82 -6.45 4.19
N GLU A 93 -4.25 -6.78 2.97
CA GLU A 93 -4.79 -8.07 2.57
C GLU A 93 -3.71 -9.13 2.27
N PHE A 94 -2.45 -8.72 2.09
CA PHE A 94 -1.36 -9.65 1.80
C PHE A 94 -0.81 -10.31 3.07
N ASN A 95 -0.61 -11.62 3.00
CA ASN A 95 0.16 -12.39 3.98
C ASN A 95 1.47 -12.88 3.35
N ALA A 96 2.35 -13.47 4.17
CA ALA A 96 3.62 -14.02 3.69
C ALA A 96 3.44 -15.03 2.52
N PRO A 97 2.54 -16.04 2.60
CA PRO A 97 2.28 -16.95 1.47
C PRO A 97 1.88 -16.27 0.15
N VAL A 98 1.06 -15.21 0.21
CA VAL A 98 0.69 -14.42 -0.97
C VAL A 98 1.91 -13.72 -1.54
N MET A 99 2.77 -13.15 -0.67
CA MET A 99 3.98 -12.45 -1.10
C MET A 99 5.01 -13.42 -1.73
N HIS A 100 5.20 -14.62 -1.17
CA HIS A 100 6.02 -15.67 -1.78
C HIS A 100 5.50 -16.05 -3.17
N SER A 101 4.18 -16.26 -3.31
CA SER A 101 3.55 -16.56 -4.61
C SER A 101 3.78 -15.43 -5.63
N TYR A 102 3.74 -14.18 -5.18
CA TYR A 102 3.99 -13.02 -6.03
C TYR A 102 5.44 -12.97 -6.51
N LEU A 103 6.42 -13.15 -5.62
CA LEU A 103 7.85 -13.19 -5.98
C LEU A 103 8.18 -14.35 -6.92
N ALA A 104 7.65 -15.55 -6.67
CA ALA A 104 7.84 -16.70 -7.56
C ALA A 104 7.32 -16.43 -8.99
N ARG A 105 6.19 -15.74 -9.10
CA ARG A 105 5.67 -15.29 -10.40
C ARG A 105 6.60 -14.27 -11.05
N MET A 106 7.14 -13.30 -10.30
CA MET A 106 8.10 -12.33 -10.84
C MET A 106 9.38 -13.00 -11.34
N MET A 107 9.94 -13.96 -10.60
CA MET A 107 11.10 -14.75 -11.04
C MET A 107 10.84 -15.49 -12.36
N THR A 108 9.62 -15.99 -12.55
CA THR A 108 9.23 -16.66 -13.80
C THR A 108 9.13 -15.67 -14.97
N GLN A 109 8.69 -14.44 -14.70
CA GLN A 109 8.48 -13.42 -15.73
C GLN A 109 9.76 -12.64 -16.08
N GLU A 110 10.66 -12.48 -15.12
CA GLU A 110 11.91 -11.71 -15.21
C GLU A 110 13.08 -12.58 -14.69
N PRO A 111 13.41 -13.69 -15.38
CA PRO A 111 14.41 -14.65 -14.92
C PRO A 111 15.79 -14.02 -14.71
N GLU A 112 16.13 -12.96 -15.45
CA GLU A 112 17.35 -12.18 -15.30
C GLU A 112 17.46 -11.43 -13.96
N ARG A 113 16.36 -11.28 -13.23
CA ARG A 113 16.29 -10.65 -11.89
C ARG A 113 16.04 -11.65 -10.77
N SER A 114 16.12 -12.96 -11.03
CA SER A 114 15.80 -14.01 -10.05
C SER A 114 16.57 -13.86 -8.73
N ASP A 115 17.88 -13.57 -8.80
CA ASP A 115 18.72 -13.39 -7.60
C ASP A 115 18.20 -12.26 -6.69
N HIS A 116 17.72 -11.17 -7.28
CA HIS A 116 17.15 -10.05 -6.53
C HIS A 116 15.84 -10.45 -5.84
N TYR A 117 14.95 -11.17 -6.53
CA TYR A 117 13.71 -11.65 -5.93
C TYR A 117 13.95 -12.69 -4.83
N GLN A 118 15.00 -13.51 -4.96
CA GLN A 118 15.35 -14.50 -3.95
C GLN A 118 15.85 -13.82 -2.66
N GLN A 119 16.62 -12.75 -2.78
CA GLN A 119 17.02 -11.93 -1.63
C GLN A 119 15.84 -11.27 -0.92
N LEU A 120 14.82 -10.83 -1.66
CA LEU A 120 13.59 -10.29 -1.08
C LEU A 120 12.77 -11.39 -0.40
N GLU A 121 12.77 -12.60 -0.96
CA GLU A 121 12.05 -13.74 -0.41
C GLU A 121 12.52 -14.10 1.01
N GLU A 122 13.83 -14.02 1.25
CA GLU A 122 14.44 -14.25 2.57
C GLU A 122 13.99 -13.24 3.64
N GLN A 123 13.48 -12.08 3.22
CA GLN A 123 13.06 -10.98 4.11
C GLN A 123 11.55 -10.95 4.34
N ILE A 124 10.78 -11.81 3.67
CA ILE A 124 9.33 -11.86 3.82
C ILE A 124 8.97 -12.31 5.24
N ALA A 125 8.11 -11.53 5.90
CA ALA A 125 7.65 -11.81 7.25
C ALA A 125 6.13 -11.77 7.38
N ALA A 126 5.62 -12.30 8.48
CA ALA A 126 4.21 -12.13 8.85
C ALA A 126 3.95 -10.67 9.25
N THR A 127 2.85 -10.09 8.77
CA THR A 127 2.49 -8.68 8.96
C THR A 127 1.16 -8.52 9.72
N PRO A 128 1.01 -9.10 10.93
CA PRO A 128 -0.28 -9.15 11.63
C PRO A 128 -0.85 -7.78 11.98
N ARG A 129 0.01 -6.76 12.12
CA ARG A 129 -0.41 -5.38 12.38
C ARG A 129 -1.06 -4.75 11.15
N SER A 130 -0.46 -4.94 9.98
CA SER A 130 -1.02 -4.50 8.69
C SER A 130 -2.37 -5.19 8.43
N GLN A 131 -2.45 -6.51 8.64
CA GLN A 131 -3.70 -7.26 8.48
C GLN A 131 -4.78 -6.84 9.49
N GLY A 132 -4.37 -6.52 10.72
CA GLY A 132 -5.25 -5.97 11.76
C GLY A 132 -5.89 -4.64 11.36
N LEU A 133 -5.24 -3.83 10.50
CA LEU A 133 -5.82 -2.61 9.96
C LEU A 133 -7.07 -2.92 9.11
N LEU A 134 -6.98 -3.90 8.21
CA LEU A 134 -8.11 -4.32 7.38
C LEU A 134 -9.25 -4.88 8.23
N ALA A 135 -8.95 -5.72 9.22
CA ALA A 135 -9.96 -6.26 10.13
C ALA A 135 -10.72 -5.15 10.88
N ARG A 136 -10.00 -4.13 11.34
CA ARG A 136 -10.60 -2.98 12.02
C ARG A 136 -11.38 -2.08 11.08
N PHE A 137 -10.89 -1.86 9.86
CA PHE A 137 -11.66 -1.18 8.82
C PHE A 137 -13.02 -1.85 8.61
N VAL A 138 -13.04 -3.18 8.43
CA VAL A 138 -14.28 -3.96 8.29
C VAL A 138 -15.17 -3.80 9.53
N HIS A 139 -14.59 -3.86 10.74
CA HIS A 139 -15.34 -3.64 11.97
C HIS A 139 -16.01 -2.25 12.03
N HIS A 140 -15.32 -1.18 11.62
CA HIS A 140 -15.91 0.15 11.56
C HIS A 140 -17.03 0.24 10.52
N CYS A 141 -16.86 -0.36 9.34
CA CYS A 141 -17.91 -0.44 8.31
C CYS A 141 -19.17 -1.13 8.81
N LEU A 142 -19.01 -2.26 9.53
CA LEU A 142 -20.13 -3.02 10.09
C LEU A 142 -20.86 -2.28 11.22
N ASN A 143 -20.18 -1.36 11.91
CA ASN A 143 -20.77 -0.52 12.97
C ASN A 143 -21.32 0.82 12.46
N GLY A 144 -21.55 0.96 11.15
CA GLY A 144 -22.21 2.12 10.55
C GLY A 144 -21.28 3.28 10.17
N ALA A 145 -19.96 3.13 10.29
CA ALA A 145 -19.03 4.12 9.76
C ALA A 145 -18.86 3.91 8.24
N VAL A 146 -19.08 4.95 7.43
CA VAL A 146 -18.87 4.87 5.97
C VAL A 146 -17.40 4.99 5.66
N MET A 147 -16.59 3.97 5.93
CA MET A 147 -15.15 4.02 5.68
C MET A 147 -14.84 3.53 4.26
N ILE A 148 -13.95 4.24 3.55
CA ILE A 148 -13.35 3.77 2.28
C ILE A 148 -11.87 3.54 2.55
N LEU A 149 -11.40 2.30 2.34
CA LEU A 149 -9.99 1.91 2.31
C LEU A 149 -9.65 1.59 0.87
N THR A 150 -8.79 2.41 0.26
CA THR A 150 -8.28 2.16 -1.09
C THR A 150 -6.83 1.72 -0.98
N VAL A 151 -6.51 0.54 -1.51
CA VAL A 151 -5.13 0.18 -1.81
C VAL A 151 -4.78 0.82 -3.14
N ALA A 152 -3.71 1.59 -3.18
CA ALA A 152 -3.32 2.34 -4.38
C ALA A 152 -2.68 1.42 -5.43
N PHE A 153 -3.53 0.78 -6.24
CA PHE A 153 -3.08 0.02 -7.41
C PHE A 153 -2.68 0.97 -8.55
N PHE A 154 -1.46 1.46 -8.52
CA PHE A 154 -0.86 2.08 -9.70
C PHE A 154 -0.11 1.01 -10.48
N TYR A 155 -0.89 0.22 -11.23
CA TYR A 155 -0.48 -0.87 -12.13
C TYR A 155 0.24 -2.05 -11.47
N ILE A 156 -0.53 -3.06 -11.02
CA ILE A 156 -0.08 -4.45 -11.21
C ILE A 156 -0.29 -4.75 -12.70
N ASN A 157 0.73 -4.50 -13.52
CA ASN A 157 0.76 -5.05 -14.88
C ASN A 157 0.98 -6.57 -14.76
N VAL A 158 -0.12 -7.32 -14.61
CA VAL A 158 -0.16 -8.68 -15.11
C VAL A 158 0.05 -8.56 -16.62
N ALA A 159 1.29 -8.77 -17.06
CA ALA A 159 1.60 -8.89 -18.48
C ALA A 159 0.70 -9.98 -19.06
N TYR A 160 -0.36 -9.57 -19.75
CA TYR A 160 -1.00 -10.42 -20.74
C TYR A 160 0.04 -10.58 -21.84
N SER A 161 0.65 -11.76 -21.89
CA SER A 161 1.25 -12.27 -23.12
C SER A 161 0.18 -12.16 -24.20
N LYS A 162 0.35 -11.23 -25.13
CA LYS A 162 -0.24 -11.40 -26.45
C LYS A 162 0.59 -12.48 -27.11
N GLY A 163 0.01 -13.69 -27.16
CA GLY A 163 0.36 -14.66 -28.16
C GLY A 163 0.19 -14.04 -29.55
N GLU A 164 1.11 -14.46 -30.41
CA GLU A 164 1.25 -14.29 -31.86
C GLU A 164 -0.01 -13.88 -32.65
#